data_AF-A0A831L3H9-F1
#
_entry.id   AF-A0A831L3H9-F1
#
_cell.length_a   1.000
_cell.length_b   1.000
_cell.length_c   1.000
_cell.angle_alpha   90.00
_cell.angle_beta   90.00
_cell.angle_gamma   90.00
#
_symmetry.space_group_name_H-M   'P 1'
#
loop_
_entity.id
_entity.type
_entity.pdbx_description
1 polymer ?
#
loop_
_entity_poly.entity_id
_entity_poly.type
_entity_poly.pdbx_seq_one_letter_code
_entity_poly.pdbx_strand_id
1 'polypeptide(L)'
;MNNYKERAVSQTEATLLLVVITMILALLLFLALPVHFPGFTLPEEPQAIFVITQISSSPPGYESRIYLTNDGDQAFFNALLCAEIYLDGERVPCVIRTLNIHDFISTHHYGVQTLKGSGGRDATWEPRESLRIDLNDGTIHPGDAVRVDILMTEDGSLISRATATA
;
A
#
# COMPACT_ATOMS: atom_id res chain seq x y z
N MET A 1 68.80 16.65 -40.70
CA MET A 1 68.57 15.55 -39.74
C MET A 1 67.51 15.94 -38.69
N ASN A 2 66.39 16.55 -39.10
CA ASN A 2 65.35 17.06 -38.17
C ASN A 2 63.98 16.34 -38.31
N ASN A 3 63.76 15.60 -39.40
CA ASN A 3 62.46 15.00 -39.72
C ASN A 3 62.06 13.83 -38.78
N TYR A 4 63.03 13.16 -38.13
CA TYR A 4 62.76 12.04 -37.21
C TYR A 4 62.31 12.51 -35.83
N LYS A 5 62.79 13.66 -35.35
CA LYS A 5 62.39 14.22 -34.05
C LYS A 5 60.95 14.74 -34.09
N GLU A 6 60.58 15.46 -35.16
CA GLU A 6 59.20 15.98 -35.31
C GLU A 6 58.16 14.86 -35.45
N ARG A 7 58.48 13.77 -36.17
CA ARG A 7 57.59 12.60 -36.28
C ARG A 7 57.40 11.87 -34.94
N ALA A 8 58.47 11.72 -34.15
CA ALA A 8 58.39 11.06 -32.85
C ALA A 8 57.62 11.89 -31.81
N VAL A 9 57.77 13.22 -31.84
CA VAL A 9 57.00 14.14 -30.98
C VAL A 9 55.53 14.14 -31.40
N SER A 10 55.23 14.23 -32.70
CA SER A 10 53.86 14.17 -33.24
C SER A 10 53.16 12.85 -32.89
N GLN A 11 53.88 11.73 -32.94
CA GLN A 11 53.33 10.42 -32.56
C GLN A 11 53.01 10.36 -31.05
N THR A 12 53.87 10.95 -30.22
CA THR A 12 53.68 10.96 -28.76
C THR A 12 52.52 11.88 -28.35
N GLU A 13 52.44 13.07 -28.95
CA GLU A 13 51.34 14.02 -28.73
C GLU A 13 49.99 13.46 -29.17
N ALA A 14 49.94 12.84 -30.36
CA ALA A 14 48.72 12.21 -30.87
C ALA A 14 48.24 11.07 -29.94
N THR A 15 49.18 10.28 -29.41
CA THR A 15 48.86 9.18 -28.49
C THR A 15 48.30 9.72 -27.17
N LEU A 16 48.93 10.74 -26.58
CA LEU A 16 48.45 11.36 -25.34
C LEU A 16 47.04 11.94 -25.52
N LEU A 17 46.81 12.64 -26.62
CA LEU A 17 45.53 13.27 -26.92
C LEU A 17 44.42 12.23 -27.12
N LEU A 18 44.73 11.11 -27.79
CA LEU A 18 43.81 9.98 -27.95
C LEU A 18 43.44 9.34 -26.60
N VAL A 19 44.40 9.16 -25.70
CA VAL A 19 44.16 8.61 -24.35
C VAL A 19 43.26 9.54 -23.53
N VAL A 20 43.52 10.85 -23.57
CA VAL A 20 42.70 11.84 -22.85
C VAL A 20 41.27 11.85 -23.39
N ILE A 21 41.09 11.86 -24.72
CA ILE A 21 39.76 11.84 -25.33
C ILE A 21 39.02 10.54 -25.00
N THR A 22 39.68 9.39 -25.04
CA THR A 22 39.06 8.09 -24.72
C THR A 22 38.65 8.01 -23.25
N MET A 23 39.43 8.58 -22.32
CA MET A 23 39.03 8.68 -20.91
C MET A 23 37.80 9.57 -20.71
N ILE A 24 37.78 10.74 -21.34
CA ILE A 24 36.62 11.66 -21.27
C ILE A 24 35.38 10.98 -21.85
N LEU A 25 35.52 10.30 -22.98
CA LEU A 25 34.41 9.60 -23.63
C LEU A 25 33.88 8.45 -22.76
N ALA A 26 34.76 7.68 -22.14
CA ALA A 26 34.37 6.60 -21.22
C ALA A 26 33.60 7.14 -20.01
N LEU A 27 34.03 8.27 -19.45
CA LEU A 27 33.33 8.93 -18.34
C LEU A 27 31.95 9.45 -18.78
N LEU A 28 31.85 10.10 -19.94
CA LEU A 28 30.59 10.57 -20.49
C LEU A 28 29.61 9.42 -20.78
N LEU A 29 30.11 8.29 -21.31
CA LEU A 29 29.31 7.09 -21.50
C LEU A 29 28.82 6.52 -20.17
N PHE A 30 29.68 6.47 -19.14
CA PHE A 30 29.29 6.00 -17.82
C PHE A 30 28.20 6.89 -17.18
N LEU A 31 28.27 8.21 -17.36
CA LEU A 31 27.25 9.15 -16.88
C LEU A 31 25.95 9.14 -17.72
N ALA A 32 26.06 8.91 -19.03
CA ALA A 32 24.91 8.90 -19.94
C ALA A 32 24.15 7.57 -19.95
N LEU A 33 24.75 6.50 -19.45
CA LEU A 33 24.08 5.22 -19.29
C LEU A 33 23.06 5.34 -18.14
N PRO A 34 21.77 5.08 -18.39
CA PRO A 34 20.79 4.98 -17.31
C PRO A 34 21.07 3.68 -16.54
N VAL A 35 21.92 3.77 -15.52
CA VAL A 35 22.15 2.68 -14.58
C VAL A 35 20.89 2.56 -13.72
N HIS A 36 19.95 1.76 -14.20
CA HIS A 36 18.83 1.31 -13.38
C HIS A 36 19.42 0.33 -12.36
N PHE A 37 19.61 0.78 -11.11
CA PHE A 37 19.84 -0.14 -10.00
C PHE A 37 18.54 -0.91 -9.75
N PRO A 38 18.47 -2.23 -10.00
CA PRO A 38 17.30 -2.99 -9.64
C PRO A 38 17.25 -3.12 -8.12
N GLY A 39 16.15 -2.67 -7.50
CA GLY A 39 15.67 -3.29 -6.27
C GLY A 39 16.04 -2.64 -4.94
N PHE A 40 15.93 -1.32 -4.80
CA PHE A 40 15.71 -0.73 -3.47
C PHE A 40 14.54 0.24 -3.49
N THR A 41 13.33 -0.32 -3.54
CA THR A 41 12.13 0.41 -3.13
C THR A 41 12.02 0.26 -1.62
N LEU A 42 12.10 1.39 -0.89
CA LEU A 42 11.59 1.41 0.48
C LEU A 42 10.14 0.89 0.44
N PRO A 43 9.72 0.03 1.39
CA PRO A 43 8.31 -0.32 1.48
C PRO A 43 7.54 0.97 1.70
N GLU A 44 6.80 1.41 0.69
CA GLU A 44 5.87 2.51 0.82
C GLU A 44 4.84 2.07 1.86
N GLU A 45 4.75 2.79 2.97
CA GLU A 45 3.70 2.49 3.95
C GLU A 45 2.35 2.66 3.24
N PRO A 46 1.48 1.63 3.25
CA PRO A 46 0.22 1.74 2.53
C PRO A 46 -0.60 2.91 3.08
N GLN A 47 -1.15 3.73 2.19
CA GLN A 47 -1.89 4.92 2.61
C GLN A 47 -3.15 4.54 3.42
N ALA A 48 -3.34 5.23 4.55
CA ALA A 48 -4.52 5.09 5.38
C ALA A 48 -5.66 5.99 4.87
N ILE A 49 -6.23 5.67 3.70
CA ILE A 49 -7.44 6.29 3.15
C ILE A 49 -8.66 5.98 4.03
N PHE A 50 -8.81 4.73 4.45
CA PHE A 50 -9.87 4.30 5.36
C PHE A 50 -9.30 4.10 6.75
N VAL A 51 -9.50 5.09 7.63
CA VAL A 51 -8.89 5.12 8.97
C VAL A 51 -9.79 4.48 10.01
N ILE A 52 -9.21 3.74 10.96
CA ILE A 52 -9.95 3.26 12.13
C ILE A 52 -10.16 4.45 13.07
N THR A 53 -11.41 4.86 13.26
CA THR A 53 -11.77 5.98 14.16
C THR A 53 -12.18 5.51 15.54
N GLN A 54 -12.69 4.29 15.66
CA GLN A 54 -13.08 3.70 16.93
C GLN A 54 -13.05 2.19 16.85
N ILE A 55 -12.67 1.54 17.94
CA ILE A 55 -12.93 0.13 18.19
C ILE A 55 -13.80 0.05 19.44
N SER A 56 -14.86 -0.76 19.39
CA SER A 56 -15.63 -1.14 20.57
C SER A 56 -15.24 -2.55 20.91
N SER A 57 -14.93 -2.81 22.17
CA SER A 57 -14.95 -4.14 22.78
C SER A 57 -14.90 -3.97 24.29
N SER A 58 -16.05 -3.99 24.96
CA SER A 58 -16.12 -3.78 26.41
C SER A 58 -16.76 -4.96 27.15
N PRO A 59 -16.26 -5.32 28.35
CA PRO A 59 -16.93 -6.32 29.18
C PRO A 59 -18.35 -5.88 29.57
N PRO A 60 -19.30 -6.80 29.75
CA PRO A 60 -19.14 -8.27 29.67
C PRO A 60 -19.35 -8.85 28.27
N GLY A 61 -19.75 -8.04 27.28
CA GLY A 61 -20.19 -8.52 25.97
C GLY A 61 -19.10 -8.62 24.91
N TYR A 62 -18.01 -7.86 25.06
CA TYR A 62 -16.93 -7.75 24.08
C TYR A 62 -17.47 -7.50 22.66
N GLU A 63 -18.34 -6.50 22.52
CA GLU A 63 -19.00 -6.17 21.25
C GLU A 63 -17.95 -5.75 20.20
N SER A 64 -17.47 -6.70 19.40
CA SER A 64 -16.26 -6.58 18.59
C SER A 64 -16.50 -5.75 17.32
N ARG A 65 -16.55 -4.42 17.47
CA ARG A 65 -16.93 -3.48 16.41
C ARG A 65 -15.77 -2.60 16.00
N ILE A 66 -15.53 -2.51 14.70
CA ILE A 66 -14.54 -1.62 14.11
C ILE A 66 -15.26 -0.53 13.33
N TYR A 67 -14.92 0.72 13.59
CA TYR A 67 -15.44 1.89 12.86
C TYR A 67 -14.34 2.43 11.97
N LEU A 68 -14.63 2.48 10.68
CA LEU A 68 -13.75 3.01 9.64
C LEU A 68 -14.38 4.28 9.07
N THR A 69 -13.54 5.25 8.73
CA THR A 69 -13.96 6.48 8.05
C THR A 69 -13.10 6.67 6.81
N ASN A 70 -13.70 7.04 5.68
CA ASN A 70 -12.94 7.50 4.51
C ASN A 70 -12.38 8.89 4.84
N ASP A 71 -11.10 8.98 5.19
CA ASP A 71 -10.41 10.25 5.48
C ASP A 71 -9.68 10.80 4.24
N GLY A 72 -9.80 10.10 3.11
CA GLY A 72 -9.32 10.56 1.81
C GLY A 72 -10.23 11.61 1.18
N ASP A 73 -9.86 12.03 -0.03
CA ASP A 73 -10.57 13.02 -0.84
C ASP A 73 -11.35 12.41 -2.02
N GLN A 74 -11.33 11.09 -2.16
CA GLN A 74 -11.96 10.35 -3.26
C GLN A 74 -13.05 9.38 -2.76
N ALA A 75 -14.06 9.19 -3.60
CA ALA A 75 -15.09 8.19 -3.41
C ALA A 75 -14.69 6.85 -4.05
N PHE A 76 -15.07 5.75 -3.41
CA PHE A 76 -14.77 4.40 -3.90
C PHE A 76 -16.06 3.58 -4.05
N PHE A 77 -16.17 2.78 -5.10
CA PHE A 77 -17.32 1.89 -5.28
C PHE A 77 -17.29 0.74 -4.27
N ASN A 78 -18.29 0.68 -3.39
CA ASN A 78 -18.38 -0.30 -2.31
C ASN A 78 -18.37 -1.76 -2.79
N ALA A 79 -18.98 -2.02 -3.94
CA ALA A 79 -19.03 -3.35 -4.55
C ALA A 79 -17.66 -3.83 -5.07
N LEU A 80 -16.71 -2.92 -5.26
CA LEU A 80 -15.34 -3.22 -5.72
C LEU A 80 -14.35 -3.38 -4.57
N LEU A 81 -14.79 -3.17 -3.32
CA LEU A 81 -13.95 -3.26 -2.15
C LEU A 81 -14.27 -4.51 -1.32
N CYS A 82 -13.25 -5.14 -0.79
CA CYS A 82 -13.35 -6.17 0.24
C CYS A 82 -12.39 -5.86 1.41
N ALA A 83 -12.52 -6.60 2.51
CA ALA A 83 -11.71 -6.34 3.69
C ALA A 83 -11.14 -7.62 4.31
N GLU A 84 -9.93 -7.51 4.81
CA GLU A 84 -9.29 -8.50 5.67
C GLU A 84 -8.95 -7.86 7.02
N ILE A 85 -9.12 -8.62 8.08
CA ILE A 85 -8.90 -8.16 9.45
C ILE A 85 -7.84 -9.03 10.09
N TYR A 86 -6.93 -8.40 10.82
CA TYR A 86 -5.86 -9.06 11.54
C TYR A 86 -5.86 -8.58 13.00
N LEU A 87 -5.58 -9.50 13.93
CA LEU A 87 -5.37 -9.24 15.35
C LEU A 87 -3.97 -9.71 15.72
N ASP A 88 -3.17 -8.80 16.30
CA ASP A 88 -1.77 -9.08 16.69
C ASP A 88 -0.93 -9.69 15.55
N GLY A 89 -1.24 -9.32 14.31
CA GLY A 89 -0.59 -9.79 13.10
C GLY A 89 -1.17 -11.08 12.49
N GLU A 90 -2.06 -11.78 13.19
CA GLU A 90 -2.72 -12.98 12.68
C GLU A 90 -4.04 -12.65 11.98
N ARG A 91 -4.30 -13.28 10.83
CA ARG A 91 -5.52 -13.04 10.06
C ARG A 91 -6.73 -13.65 10.77
N VAL A 92 -7.72 -12.83 11.07
CA VAL A 92 -9.01 -13.29 11.62
C VAL A 92 -9.72 -14.13 10.55
N PRO A 93 -10.33 -15.26 10.91
CA PRO A 93 -11.09 -16.10 9.97
C PRO A 93 -12.47 -15.50 9.67
N CYS A 94 -12.50 -14.23 9.24
CA CYS A 94 -13.69 -13.53 8.79
C CYS A 94 -13.74 -13.39 7.27
N VAL A 95 -14.94 -13.32 6.68
CA VAL A 95 -15.12 -13.20 5.23
C VAL A 95 -15.95 -11.96 4.89
N ILE A 96 -15.30 -10.91 4.39
CA ILE A 96 -15.93 -9.69 3.88
C ILE A 96 -15.57 -9.57 2.40
N ARG A 97 -16.50 -9.90 1.50
CA ARG A 97 -16.26 -9.92 0.03
C ARG A 97 -16.74 -8.66 -0.69
N THR A 98 -17.53 -7.85 -0.02
CA THR A 98 -18.07 -6.58 -0.49
C THR A 98 -18.21 -5.65 0.71
N LEU A 99 -17.99 -4.36 0.51
CA LEU A 99 -18.30 -3.31 1.50
C LEU A 99 -19.65 -2.62 1.22
N ASN A 100 -20.38 -3.07 0.19
CA ASN A 100 -21.76 -2.66 -0.03
C ASN A 100 -22.67 -3.41 0.95
N ILE A 101 -23.35 -2.67 1.83
CA ILE A 101 -24.18 -3.22 2.91
C ILE A 101 -25.41 -3.96 2.35
N HIS A 102 -25.94 -3.53 1.20
CA HIS A 102 -27.08 -4.19 0.57
C HIS A 102 -26.71 -5.54 -0.05
N ASP A 103 -25.47 -5.66 -0.52
CA ASP A 103 -24.92 -6.92 -1.04
C ASP A 103 -24.29 -7.79 0.06
N PHE A 104 -24.07 -7.22 1.25
CA PHE A 104 -23.58 -7.93 2.42
C PHE A 104 -24.72 -8.76 3.05
N ILE A 105 -24.88 -10.00 2.56
CA ILE A 105 -25.92 -10.93 3.04
C ILE A 105 -25.34 -11.85 4.11
N SER A 106 -25.80 -11.69 5.36
CA SER A 106 -25.27 -12.39 6.54
C SER A 106 -25.29 -13.93 6.49
N THR A 107 -26.02 -14.56 5.56
CA THR A 107 -26.16 -16.03 5.50
C THR A 107 -24.92 -16.77 4.97
N HIS A 108 -23.93 -16.08 4.40
CA HIS A 108 -22.73 -16.71 3.80
C HIS A 108 -21.40 -16.21 4.40
N HIS A 109 -21.45 -15.34 5.41
CA HIS A 109 -20.25 -14.71 5.96
C HIS A 109 -19.86 -15.33 7.30
N TYR A 110 -18.60 -15.78 7.38
CA TYR A 110 -18.00 -16.31 8.59
C TYR A 110 -17.39 -15.15 9.40
N GLY A 111 -17.59 -15.14 10.72
CA GLY A 111 -16.93 -14.20 11.63
C GLY A 111 -17.45 -12.76 11.65
N VAL A 112 -18.42 -12.39 10.80
CA VAL A 112 -18.98 -11.03 10.71
C VAL A 112 -20.50 -11.08 10.85
N GLN A 113 -21.03 -10.32 11.79
CA GLN A 113 -22.47 -10.23 12.06
C GLN A 113 -23.16 -9.25 11.09
N THR A 114 -22.67 -8.02 11.01
CA THR A 114 -23.28 -6.96 10.17
C THR A 114 -22.25 -5.94 9.67
N LEU A 115 -22.57 -5.31 8.54
CA LEU A 115 -22.01 -4.02 8.14
C LEU A 115 -23.08 -2.94 8.31
N LYS A 116 -22.72 -1.77 8.85
CA LYS A 116 -23.64 -0.62 9.02
C LYS A 116 -22.92 0.70 8.83
N GLY A 117 -23.62 1.77 8.50
CA GLY A 117 -23.06 3.11 8.36
C GLY A 117 -23.34 3.70 6.99
N SER A 118 -23.08 4.99 6.80
CA SER A 118 -23.32 5.66 5.53
C SER A 118 -22.34 5.20 4.45
N GLY A 119 -21.08 4.94 4.82
CA GLY A 119 -20.01 4.61 3.88
C GLY A 119 -20.25 3.35 3.04
N GLY A 120 -21.04 2.39 3.54
CA GLY A 120 -21.40 1.19 2.79
C GLY A 120 -22.84 1.17 2.29
N ARG A 121 -23.62 2.23 2.54
CA ARG A 121 -25.06 2.25 2.27
C ARG A 121 -25.34 2.47 0.79
N ASP A 122 -24.66 3.42 0.19
CA ASP A 122 -24.83 3.78 -1.20
C ASP A 122 -23.82 3.05 -2.10
N ALA A 123 -23.87 3.29 -3.40
CA ALA A 123 -22.96 2.64 -4.35
C ALA A 123 -21.47 2.97 -4.08
N THR A 124 -21.23 4.16 -3.55
CA THR A 124 -19.91 4.70 -3.22
C THR A 124 -19.77 4.96 -1.73
N TRP A 125 -18.54 4.80 -1.23
CA TRP A 125 -18.11 5.28 0.08
C TRP A 125 -17.52 6.67 -0.10
N GLU A 126 -18.30 7.70 0.21
CA GLU A 126 -17.88 9.09 0.02
C GLU A 126 -16.87 9.54 1.09
N PRO A 127 -16.06 10.57 0.81
CA PRO A 127 -15.21 11.19 1.82
C PRO A 127 -15.99 11.55 3.09
N ARG A 128 -15.37 11.27 4.24
CA ARG A 128 -15.86 11.52 5.61
C ARG A 128 -17.03 10.64 6.05
N GLU A 129 -17.52 9.76 5.20
CA GLU A 129 -18.51 8.77 5.60
C GLU A 129 -17.88 7.64 6.40
N SER A 130 -18.69 7.01 7.25
CA SER A 130 -18.22 5.95 8.14
C SER A 130 -18.94 4.63 7.90
N LEU A 131 -18.18 3.55 8.02
CA LEU A 131 -18.63 2.17 7.99
C LEU A 131 -18.24 1.49 9.30
N ARG A 132 -19.16 0.71 9.84
CA ARG A 132 -18.98 -0.14 11.01
C ARG A 132 -19.00 -1.59 10.58
N ILE A 133 -17.94 -2.31 10.90
CA ILE A 133 -17.84 -3.75 10.78
C ILE A 133 -18.12 -4.34 12.17
N ASP A 134 -19.19 -5.12 12.28
CA ASP A 134 -19.63 -5.80 13.51
C ASP A 134 -19.21 -7.27 13.42
N LEU A 135 -18.14 -7.65 14.12
CA LEU A 135 -17.65 -9.04 14.17
C LEU A 135 -18.45 -9.85 15.18
N ASN A 136 -18.25 -11.17 15.19
CA ASN A 136 -18.77 -12.00 16.27
C ASN A 136 -18.25 -11.50 17.64
N ASP A 137 -19.12 -11.45 18.63
CA ASP A 137 -18.76 -11.01 19.99
C ASP A 137 -17.60 -11.86 20.54
N GLY A 138 -16.69 -11.22 21.28
CA GLY A 138 -15.47 -11.86 21.79
C GLY A 138 -14.38 -12.12 20.74
N THR A 139 -14.49 -11.57 19.53
CA THR A 139 -13.40 -11.64 18.54
C THR A 139 -12.25 -10.70 18.90
N ILE A 140 -12.58 -9.45 19.29
CA ILE A 140 -11.63 -8.41 19.69
C ILE A 140 -11.68 -8.27 21.20
N HIS A 141 -10.54 -8.14 21.87
CA HIS A 141 -10.40 -7.83 23.28
C HIS A 141 -9.64 -6.50 23.48
N PRO A 142 -9.85 -5.80 24.61
CA PRO A 142 -9.05 -4.62 24.95
C PRO A 142 -7.56 -4.91 24.93
N GLY A 143 -6.79 -4.07 24.22
CA GLY A 143 -5.35 -4.23 24.05
C GLY A 143 -4.91 -4.94 22.77
N ASP A 144 -5.82 -5.59 22.03
CA ASP A 144 -5.49 -6.24 20.76
C ASP A 144 -5.05 -5.18 19.73
N ALA A 145 -4.00 -5.49 18.96
CA ALA A 145 -3.60 -4.69 17.81
C ALA A 145 -4.46 -5.08 16.60
N VAL A 146 -5.44 -4.24 16.26
CA VAL A 146 -6.37 -4.46 15.16
C VAL A 146 -5.83 -3.81 13.90
N ARG A 147 -5.66 -4.59 12.83
CA ARG A 147 -5.37 -4.08 11.48
C ARG A 147 -6.52 -4.43 10.54
N VAL A 148 -6.93 -3.44 9.74
CA VAL A 148 -7.85 -3.64 8.62
C VAL A 148 -7.14 -3.31 7.32
N ASP A 149 -7.17 -4.26 6.39
CA ASP A 149 -6.72 -4.08 5.02
C ASP A 149 -7.96 -4.01 4.11
N ILE A 150 -8.09 -2.92 3.37
CA ILE A 150 -9.12 -2.72 2.34
C ILE A 150 -8.48 -3.02 0.99
N LEU A 151 -9.09 -3.95 0.24
CA LEU A 151 -8.55 -4.50 -1.00
C LEU A 151 -9.55 -4.34 -2.15
N MET A 152 -9.04 -4.27 -3.38
CA MET A 152 -9.87 -4.43 -4.58
C MET A 152 -10.34 -5.88 -4.73
N THR A 153 -11.60 -6.08 -5.10
CA THR A 153 -12.17 -7.42 -5.30
C THR A 153 -11.66 -8.11 -6.56
N GLU A 154 -11.29 -7.34 -7.59
CA GLU A 154 -10.89 -7.86 -8.91
C GLU A 154 -9.54 -8.61 -8.85
N ASP A 155 -8.54 -8.01 -8.21
CA ASP A 155 -7.16 -8.47 -8.24
C ASP A 155 -6.51 -8.64 -6.85
N GLY A 156 -7.22 -8.26 -5.78
CA GLY A 156 -6.71 -8.30 -4.42
C GLY A 156 -5.71 -7.19 -4.08
N SER A 157 -5.59 -6.15 -4.92
CA SER A 157 -4.68 -5.03 -4.69
C SER A 157 -5.05 -4.27 -3.41
N LEU A 158 -4.04 -3.95 -2.59
CA LEU A 158 -4.23 -3.19 -1.36
C LEU A 158 -4.53 -1.71 -1.67
N ILE A 159 -5.71 -1.25 -1.27
CA ILE A 159 -6.14 0.14 -1.39
C ILE A 159 -5.76 0.92 -0.13
N SER A 160 -6.00 0.34 1.04
CA SER A 160 -5.72 1.02 2.29
C SER A 160 -5.42 0.05 3.42
N ARG A 161 -4.56 0.48 4.34
CA ARG A 161 -4.27 -0.21 5.59
C ARG A 161 -4.41 0.76 6.74
N ALA A 162 -5.15 0.35 7.77
CA ALA A 162 -5.23 1.06 9.04
C ALA A 162 -4.96 0.11 10.19
N THR A 163 -4.33 0.62 11.25
CA THR A 163 -4.04 -0.13 12.47
C THR A 163 -4.38 0.73 13.68
N ALA A 164 -5.01 0.13 14.68
CA ALA A 164 -5.32 0.76 15.96
C ALA A 164 -5.37 -0.29 17.07
N THR A 165 -5.13 0.14 18.31
CA THR A 165 -5.29 -0.71 19.49
C THR A 165 -6.73 -0.61 19.99
N ALA A 166 -7.33 -1.76 20.32
CA ALA A 166 -8.67 -1.87 20.89
C ALA A 166 -8.76 -1.42 22.35
#